data_AF-A0A0H3ZSC4-F1
#
_entry.id   AF-A0A0H3ZSC4-F1
#
_cell.length_a   1.000
_cell.length_b   1.000
_cell.length_c   1.000
_cell.angle_alpha   90.00
_cell.angle_beta   90.00
_cell.angle_gamma   90.00
#
_symmetry.space_group_name_H-M   'P 1'
#
loop_
_entity.id
_entity.type
_entity.pdbx_description
1 polymer ?
#
loop_
_entity_poly.entity_id
_entity_poly.type
_entity_poly.pdbx_seq_one_letter_code
_entity_poly.pdbx_strand_id
1 'polypeptide(L)'
;MSGGGVSTDALSQTQGELRMPLDMTTLAQRQSDYTRDSWREATNVFPRLPNPDVVLYVLPHQSGALPVPGYSTVFPLYERVHYAAPLDSPANLPKEHW
;
A
#
# COMPACT_ATOMS: atom_id res chain seq x y z
N MET A 1 -2.26 45.61 -33.52
CA MET A 1 -2.29 44.41 -32.64
C MET A 1 -0.88 43.83 -32.65
N SER A 2 -0.10 43.98 -31.57
CA SER A 2 1.27 43.45 -31.49
C SER A 2 1.35 42.48 -30.32
N GLY A 3 1.52 41.20 -30.63
CA GLY A 3 1.65 40.12 -29.65
C GLY A 3 3.04 40.17 -29.02
N GLY A 4 3.09 40.36 -27.71
CA GLY A 4 4.32 40.34 -26.92
C GLY A 4 4.87 38.92 -26.80
N GLY A 5 5.95 38.64 -27.50
CA GLY A 5 6.77 37.46 -27.26
C GLY A 5 7.52 37.66 -25.94
N VAL A 6 7.24 36.81 -24.94
CA VAL A 6 8.02 36.77 -23.70
C VAL A 6 9.44 36.36 -24.07
N SER A 7 10.41 37.24 -23.79
CA SER A 7 11.82 37.01 -24.07
C SER A 7 12.29 35.74 -23.35
N THR A 8 12.87 34.80 -24.09
CA THR A 8 13.42 33.54 -23.59
C THR A 8 14.43 33.73 -22.45
N ASP A 9 15.11 34.86 -22.43
CA ASP A 9 16.03 35.27 -21.36
C ASP A 9 15.31 35.59 -20.06
N ALA A 10 14.14 36.21 -20.12
CA ALA A 10 13.32 36.51 -18.94
C ALA A 10 12.76 35.22 -18.34
N LEU A 11 12.28 34.29 -19.19
CA LEU A 11 11.83 32.97 -18.75
C LEU A 11 12.97 32.16 -18.15
N SER A 12 14.18 32.23 -18.70
CA SER A 12 15.36 31.52 -18.17
C SER A 12 15.81 32.08 -16.82
N GLN A 13 15.71 33.40 -16.61
CA GLN A 13 15.99 34.04 -15.33
C GLN A 13 14.95 33.66 -14.27
N THR A 14 13.66 33.74 -14.59
CA THR A 14 12.58 33.30 -13.68
C THR A 14 12.70 31.81 -13.34
N GLN A 15 13.03 30.97 -14.32
CA GLN A 15 13.33 29.56 -14.05
C GLN A 15 14.59 29.40 -13.19
N GLY A 16 15.59 30.26 -13.35
CA GLY A 16 16.79 30.32 -12.52
C GLY A 16 16.48 30.60 -11.05
N GLU A 17 15.59 31.56 -10.77
CA GLU A 17 15.16 31.91 -9.41
C GLU A 17 14.35 30.80 -8.73
N LEU A 18 13.62 30.00 -9.52
CA LEU A 18 12.81 28.88 -9.03
C LEU A 18 13.62 27.57 -8.91
N ARG A 19 14.88 27.54 -9.36
CA ARG A 19 15.76 26.38 -9.19
C ARG A 19 16.24 26.32 -7.76
N MET A 20 15.72 25.35 -7.01
CA MET A 20 16.35 24.92 -5.77
C MET A 20 17.72 24.32 -6.10
N PRO A 21 18.84 24.87 -5.58
CA PRO A 21 20.13 24.24 -5.72
C PRO A 21 20.07 22.87 -5.04
N LEU A 22 20.26 21.82 -5.83
CA LEU A 22 20.33 20.46 -5.33
C LEU A 22 21.75 20.22 -4.83
N ASP A 23 21.96 20.48 -3.56
CA ASP A 23 23.20 20.11 -2.88
C ASP A 23 23.23 18.59 -2.68
N MET A 24 24.38 17.95 -2.90
CA MET A 24 24.52 16.48 -2.80
C MET A 24 24.19 16.00 -1.38
N THR A 25 24.50 16.78 -0.36
CA THR A 25 24.11 16.51 1.03
C THR A 25 22.61 16.59 1.23
N THR A 26 21.95 17.60 0.65
CA THR A 26 20.48 17.72 0.68
C THR A 26 19.77 16.63 -0.11
N LEU A 27 20.35 16.18 -1.23
CA LEU A 27 19.82 15.10 -2.05
C LEU A 27 19.95 13.77 -1.31
N ALA A 28 21.12 13.51 -0.70
CA ALA A 28 21.37 12.34 0.13
C ALA A 28 20.46 12.31 1.38
N GLN A 29 20.25 13.44 2.06
CA GLN A 29 19.27 13.55 3.15
C GLN A 29 17.87 13.24 2.67
N ARG A 30 17.40 13.89 1.59
CA ARG A 30 16.05 13.68 1.08
C ARG A 30 15.83 12.25 0.60
N GLN A 31 16.83 11.64 -0.04
CA GLN A 31 16.78 10.25 -0.47
C GLN A 31 16.82 9.28 0.71
N SER A 32 17.55 9.63 1.78
CA SER A 32 17.51 8.89 3.04
C SER A 32 16.14 9.04 3.72
N ASP A 33 15.49 10.19 3.67
CA ASP A 33 14.14 10.40 4.21
C ASP A 33 13.08 9.59 3.43
N TYR A 34 13.26 9.44 2.12
CA TYR A 34 12.41 8.60 1.25
C TYR A 34 12.61 7.10 1.46
N THR A 35 13.85 6.66 1.74
CA THR A 35 14.21 5.23 1.80
C THR A 35 14.15 4.66 3.22
N ARG A 36 14.19 5.50 4.26
CA ARG A 36 14.43 5.06 5.62
C ARG A 36 13.15 4.94 6.44
N ASP A 37 12.29 4.03 6.00
CA ASP A 37 11.51 3.27 6.96
C ASP A 37 11.10 1.94 6.31
N SER A 38 11.94 0.91 6.46
CA SER A 38 11.55 -0.46 6.12
C SER A 38 10.26 -0.88 6.84
N TRP A 39 9.94 -0.22 7.96
CA TRP A 39 8.66 -0.26 8.63
C TRP A 39 7.48 0.24 7.78
N ARG A 40 7.61 1.39 7.10
CA ARG A 40 6.55 1.92 6.22
C ARG A 40 6.32 1.03 5.01
N GLU A 41 7.37 0.40 4.50
CA GLU A 41 7.28 -0.57 3.40
C GLU A 41 6.58 -1.88 3.82
N ALA A 42 6.74 -2.30 5.08
CA ALA A 42 6.07 -3.46 5.65
C ALA A 42 4.64 -3.16 6.16
N THR A 43 4.26 -1.89 6.23
CA THR A 43 2.94 -1.49 6.77
C THR A 43 1.86 -1.67 5.72
N ASN A 44 0.97 -2.64 5.94
CA ASN A 44 -0.22 -2.80 5.11
C ASN A 44 -1.22 -1.67 5.38
N VAL A 45 -1.28 -0.68 4.49
CA VAL A 45 -2.21 0.46 4.56
C VAL A 45 -3.65 0.10 4.14
N PHE A 46 -3.88 -1.13 3.67
CA PHE A 46 -5.20 -1.65 3.32
C PHE A 46 -5.40 -3.01 4.01
N PRO A 47 -5.68 -3.05 5.32
CA PRO A 47 -6.06 -4.30 5.97
C PRO A 47 -7.40 -4.82 5.42
N ARG A 48 -7.55 -6.14 5.39
CA ARG A 48 -8.83 -6.78 5.06
C ARG A 48 -9.85 -6.41 6.14
N LEU A 49 -11.04 -6.00 5.71
CA LEU A 49 -12.18 -5.89 6.61
C LEU A 49 -12.56 -7.32 7.10
N PRO A 50 -13.05 -7.48 8.35
CA PRO A 50 -13.40 -8.79 8.87
C PRO A 50 -14.36 -9.57 7.95
N ASN A 51 -13.87 -10.69 7.42
CA ASN A 51 -14.66 -11.72 6.75
C ASN A 51 -14.24 -13.04 7.40
N PRO A 52 -15.06 -13.63 8.28
CA PRO A 52 -14.66 -14.80 9.04
C PRO A 52 -14.44 -15.99 8.10
N ASP A 53 -13.39 -16.76 8.36
CA ASP A 53 -13.14 -18.00 7.63
C ASP A 53 -13.98 -19.14 8.23
N VAL A 54 -14.56 -19.95 7.36
CA VAL A 54 -15.32 -21.15 7.70
C VAL A 54 -14.49 -22.37 7.36
N VAL A 55 -14.49 -23.35 8.25
CA VAL A 55 -13.83 -24.65 8.04
C VAL A 55 -14.89 -25.70 7.73
N LEU A 56 -14.82 -26.27 6.53
CA LEU A 56 -15.59 -27.47 6.19
C LEU A 56 -14.72 -28.70 6.43
N TYR A 57 -15.22 -29.59 7.29
CA TYR A 57 -14.64 -30.90 7.50
C TYR A 57 -15.42 -31.96 6.74
N VAL A 58 -14.74 -32.65 5.83
CA VAL A 58 -15.29 -33.81 5.14
C VAL A 58 -14.91 -35.05 5.95
N LEU A 59 -15.90 -35.70 6.56
CA LEU A 59 -15.68 -36.96 7.27
C LEU A 59 -15.23 -38.04 6.29
N PRO A 60 -14.35 -38.98 6.71
CA PRO A 60 -14.04 -40.16 5.93
C PRO A 60 -15.33 -40.92 5.55
N HIS A 61 -15.50 -41.23 4.27
CA HIS A 61 -16.69 -41.92 3.75
C HIS A 61 -16.33 -42.76 2.52
N GLN A 62 -17.28 -43.57 2.04
CA GLN A 62 -17.13 -44.35 0.80
C GLN A 62 -17.80 -43.59 -0.36
N SER A 63 -17.12 -43.52 -1.50
CA SER A 63 -17.70 -43.04 -2.76
C SER A 63 -17.62 -44.17 -3.78
N GLY A 64 -18.74 -44.86 -3.99
CA GLY A 64 -18.76 -46.13 -4.73
C GLY A 64 -17.87 -47.17 -4.04
N ALA A 65 -16.96 -47.78 -4.79
CA ALA A 65 -16.01 -48.77 -4.27
C ALA A 65 -14.70 -48.18 -3.73
N LEU A 66 -14.55 -46.85 -3.74
CA LEU A 66 -13.30 -46.19 -3.35
C LEU A 66 -13.46 -45.46 -2.00
N PRO A 67 -12.48 -45.57 -1.09
CA PRO A 67 -12.50 -44.80 0.15
C PRO A 67 -12.11 -43.35 -0.11
N VAL A 68 -12.83 -42.42 0.51
CA VAL A 68 -12.49 -41.00 0.55
C VAL A 68 -11.88 -40.67 1.92
N PRO A 69 -10.62 -40.22 1.99
CA PRO A 69 -10.00 -39.79 3.24
C PRO A 69 -10.71 -38.57 3.85
N GLY A 70 -10.54 -38.38 5.16
CA GLY A 70 -11.01 -37.15 5.81
C GLY A 70 -10.08 -35.98 5.49
N TYR A 71 -10.65 -34.81 5.22
CA TYR A 71 -9.88 -33.58 4.99
C TYR A 71 -10.68 -32.34 5.42
N SER A 72 -9.96 -31.27 5.70
CA SER A 72 -10.53 -29.96 6.02
C SER A 72 -10.21 -28.98 4.90
N THR A 73 -11.16 -28.14 4.54
CA THR A 73 -10.96 -26.99 3.64
C THR A 73 -11.45 -25.72 4.30
N VAL A 74 -10.82 -24.59 3.98
CA VAL A 74 -11.10 -23.28 4.58
C VAL A 74 -11.54 -22.32 3.48
N PHE A 75 -12.64 -21.61 3.67
CA PHE A 75 -13.15 -20.61 2.73
C PHE A 75 -13.81 -19.43 3.47
N PRO A 76 -13.84 -18.22 2.88
CA PRO A 76 -14.46 -17.07 3.52
C PRO A 76 -15.98 -17.24 3.62
N LEU A 77 -16.59 -16.74 4.71
CA LEU A 77 -18.04 -16.78 4.92
C LEU A 77 -18.80 -15.98 3.86
N TYR A 78 -18.29 -14.81 3.50
CA TYR A 78 -18.89 -13.93 2.48
C TYR A 78 -18.12 -13.99 1.16
N GLU A 79 -18.86 -13.85 0.07
CA GLU A 79 -18.36 -13.97 -1.31
C GLU A 79 -17.22 -12.99 -1.63
N ARG A 80 -17.27 -11.78 -1.09
CA ARG A 80 -16.31 -10.72 -1.37
C ARG A 80 -15.44 -10.43 -0.16
N VAL A 81 -14.15 -10.31 -0.40
CA VAL A 81 -13.19 -9.76 0.56
C VAL A 81 -13.11 -8.26 0.33
N HIS A 82 -13.51 -7.49 1.33
CA HIS A 82 -13.38 -6.04 1.31
C HIS A 82 -12.08 -5.63 2.00
N TYR A 83 -11.48 -4.55 1.52
CA TYR A 83 -10.33 -3.92 2.14
C TYR A 83 -10.80 -2.59 2.72
N ALA A 84 -10.35 -2.30 3.94
CA ALA A 84 -10.65 -1.03 4.56
C ALA A 84 -9.86 0.09 3.88
N ALA A 85 -10.46 1.27 3.78
CA ALA A 85 -9.77 2.46 3.30
C ALA A 85 -8.68 2.87 4.30
N PRO A 86 -7.66 3.65 3.87
CA PRO A 86 -6.55 4.03 4.74
C PRO A 86 -6.98 4.87 5.95
N LEU A 87 -8.10 5.62 5.84
CA LEU A 87 -8.67 6.40 6.95
C LEU A 87 -9.58 5.59 7.88
N ASP A 88 -10.23 4.54 7.38
CA ASP A 88 -11.25 3.77 8.12
C ASP A 88 -10.66 2.54 8.82
N SER A 89 -9.38 2.28 8.63
CA SER A 89 -8.68 1.24 9.37
C SER A 89 -8.16 1.79 10.69
N PRO A 90 -8.38 1.12 11.83
CA PRO A 90 -7.36 1.08 12.84
C PRO A 90 -6.22 0.30 12.19
N ALA A 91 -5.40 0.97 11.38
CA ALA A 91 -4.08 0.48 11.12
C ALA A 91 -3.55 0.08 12.50
N ASN A 92 -3.02 -1.13 12.62
CA ASN A 92 -2.42 -1.61 13.86
C ASN A 92 -1.08 -0.86 14.05
N LEU A 93 -1.19 0.47 14.04
CA LEU A 93 -0.15 1.42 14.29
C LEU A 93 0.28 1.11 15.70
N PRO A 94 1.58 0.86 15.95
CA PRO A 94 2.07 0.85 17.30
C PRO A 94 1.54 2.12 17.98
N LYS A 95 0.85 1.95 19.09
CA LYS A 95 0.44 3.07 19.94
C LYS A 95 1.73 3.64 20.49
N GLU A 96 2.33 4.59 19.78
CA GLU A 96 3.52 5.28 20.28
C GLU A 96 3.11 6.02 21.55
N HIS A 97 3.53 5.46 22.68
CA HIS A 97 3.51 6.13 23.97
C HIS A 97 4.74 7.01 24.03
N TRP A 98 4.54 8.32 23.91
CA TRP A 98 5.52 9.33 24.28
C TRP A 98 5.14 9.89 25.64
#